data_AF-A0A966KNX8-F1
#
_entry.id   AF-A0A966KNX8-F1
#
_cell.length_a   1.000
_cell.length_b   1.000
_cell.length_c   1.000
_cell.angle_alpha   90.00
_cell.angle_beta   90.00
_cell.angle_gamma   90.00
#
_symmetry.space_group_name_H-M   'P 1'
#
loop_
_entity.id
_entity.type
_entity.pdbx_description
1 polymer ?
#
loop_
_entity_poly.entity_id
_entity_poly.type
_entity_poly.pdbx_seq_one_letter_code
_entity_poly.pdbx_strand_id
1 'polypeptide(L)'
;MPFILLLVGILTVVGGIIRFKLHAFLALTLAALIVGLCTPKDLLIKHFHQEKGETLENAEKLAEKNVGTRVAEGFGRTSAKIGILIA
;
A
#
# COMPACT_ATOMS: atom_id res chain seq x y z
N MET A 1 -5.82 -0.45 16.67
CA MET A 1 -6.86 -1.35 16.11
C MET A 1 -6.57 -1.67 14.64
N PRO A 2 -5.50 -2.45 14.34
CA PRO A 2 -5.09 -2.76 12.97
C PRO A 2 -5.99 -3.80 12.26
N PHE A 3 -6.72 -4.62 13.02
CA PHE A 3 -7.58 -5.68 12.46
C PHE A 3 -8.72 -5.16 11.58
N ILE A 4 -9.26 -3.97 11.86
CA ILE A 4 -10.38 -3.39 11.10
C ILE A 4 -9.91 -2.95 9.71
N LEU A 5 -8.72 -2.35 9.60
CA LEU A 5 -8.11 -1.98 8.31
C LEU A 5 -7.80 -3.21 7.46
N LEU A 6 -7.32 -4.29 8.09
CA LEU A 6 -7.06 -5.56 7.43
C LEU A 6 -8.36 -6.19 6.88
N LEU A 7 -9.43 -6.19 7.70
CA LEU A 7 -10.72 -6.75 7.32
C LEU A 7 -11.39 -5.95 6.20
N VAL A 8 -11.32 -4.61 6.26
CA VAL A 8 -11.76 -3.71 5.18
C VAL A 8 -10.97 -3.96 3.89
N GLY A 9 -9.65 -4.15 3.98
CA GLY A 9 -8.83 -4.43 2.81
C GLY A 9 -9.20 -5.74 2.13
N ILE A 10 -9.34 -6.81 2.90
CA ILE A 10 -9.73 -8.13 2.37
C ILE A 10 -11.13 -8.06 1.75
N LEU A 11 -12.12 -7.44 2.42
CA LEU A 11 -13.47 -7.28 1.89
C LEU A 11 -13.48 -6.49 0.57
N THR A 12 -12.70 -5.42 0.49
CA THR A 12 -12.61 -4.59 -0.72
C THR A 12 -11.97 -5.37 -1.86
N VAL A 13 -10.91 -6.14 -1.60
CA VAL A 13 -10.24 -6.97 -2.60
C VAL A 13 -11.14 -8.10 -3.09
N VAL A 14 -11.70 -8.88 -2.18
CA VAL A 14 -12.55 -10.04 -2.51
C VAL A 14 -13.83 -9.58 -3.20
N GLY A 15 -14.47 -8.52 -2.71
CA GLY A 15 -15.65 -7.92 -3.33
C GLY A 15 -15.36 -7.37 -4.73
N GLY A 16 -14.21 -6.71 -4.92
CA GLY A 16 -13.77 -6.19 -6.21
C GLY A 16 -13.50 -7.29 -7.25
N ILE A 17 -12.86 -8.38 -6.84
CA ILE A 17 -12.58 -9.53 -7.71
C ILE A 17 -13.89 -10.21 -8.15
N ILE A 18 -14.84 -10.41 -7.23
CA ILE A 18 -16.10 -11.12 -7.52
C ILE A 18 -17.05 -10.24 -8.34
N ARG A 19 -17.18 -8.94 -8.02
CA ARG A 19 -18.15 -8.03 -8.63
C ARG A 19 -17.72 -7.53 -10.00
N PHE A 20 -16.43 -7.24 -10.20
CA PHE A 20 -16.00 -6.46 -11.35
C PHE A 20 -15.69 -7.29 -12.59
N LYS A 21 -15.48 -8.61 -12.49
CA LYS A 21 -15.31 -9.57 -13.60
C LYS A 21 -14.33 -9.16 -14.74
N LEU A 22 -13.57 -8.08 -14.58
CA LEU A 22 -12.87 -7.33 -15.62
C LEU A 22 -11.39 -7.09 -15.25
N HIS A 23 -10.70 -8.10 -14.70
CA HIS A 23 -9.27 -8.13 -14.30
C HIS A 23 -8.95 -7.88 -12.81
N ALA A 24 -8.30 -8.89 -12.21
CA ALA A 24 -7.81 -8.87 -10.82
C ALA A 24 -6.81 -7.74 -10.53
N PHE A 25 -6.01 -7.35 -11.53
CA PHE A 25 -5.01 -6.29 -11.42
C PHE A 25 -5.63 -4.93 -11.06
N LEU A 26 -6.70 -4.57 -11.76
CA LEU A 26 -7.40 -3.30 -11.56
C LEU A 26 -8.10 -3.27 -10.20
N ALA A 27 -8.74 -4.37 -9.82
CA ALA A 27 -9.38 -4.52 -8.51
C ALA A 27 -8.37 -4.36 -7.36
N LEU A 28 -7.19 -4.97 -7.48
CA LEU A 28 -6.15 -4.89 -6.45
C LEU A 28 -5.55 -3.47 -6.34
N THR A 29 -5.41 -2.77 -7.47
CA THR A 29 -4.87 -1.39 -7.51
C THR A 29 -5.85 -0.39 -6.89
N LEU A 30 -7.14 -0.51 -7.21
CA LEU A 30 -8.20 0.31 -6.62
C LEU A 30 -8.36 0.05 -5.12
N ALA A 31 -8.31 -1.23 -4.71
CA ALA A 31 -8.35 -1.59 -3.29
C ALA A 31 -7.15 -1.01 -2.52
N ALA A 32 -5.93 -1.08 -3.08
CA ALA A 32 -4.74 -0.51 -2.46
C ALA A 32 -4.83 1.02 -2.31
N LEU A 33 -5.38 1.72 -3.31
CA LEU A 33 -5.64 3.16 -3.23
C LEU A 33 -6.71 3.49 -2.18
N ILE A 34 -7.85 2.81 -2.18
CA ILE A 34 -8.95 3.05 -1.24
C ILE A 34 -8.51 2.76 0.20
N VAL A 35 -7.89 1.60 0.45
CA VAL A 35 -7.39 1.23 1.78
C VAL A 35 -6.28 2.18 2.21
N GLY A 36 -5.36 2.54 1.32
CA GLY A 36 -4.27 3.45 1.64
C GLY A 36 -4.77 4.87 1.96
N LEU A 37 -5.80 5.36 1.28
CA LEU A 37 -6.47 6.63 1.60
C LEU A 37 -7.24 6.55 2.93
N CYS A 38 -7.83 5.41 3.23
CA CYS A 38 -8.54 5.17 4.49
C CYS A 38 -7.58 4.97 5.68
N THR A 39 -6.34 4.54 5.43
CA THR A 39 -5.33 4.31 6.47
C THR A 39 -4.74 5.67 6.92
N PRO A 40 -5.05 6.16 8.13
CA PRO A 40 -4.53 7.43 8.60
C PRO A 40 -3.03 7.32 8.87
N LYS A 41 -2.30 8.34 8.43
CA LYS A 41 -0.85 8.54 8.57
C LYS A 41 -0.34 8.59 10.03
N ASP A 42 -1.25 8.69 11.00
CA ASP A 42 -1.00 8.74 12.44
C ASP A 42 -0.28 7.49 13.02
N LEU A 43 -0.43 6.32 12.37
CA LEU A 43 0.22 5.07 12.79
C LEU A 43 1.65 4.90 12.28
N LEU A 44 2.08 5.75 11.34
CA LEU A 44 3.39 5.63 10.70
C LEU A 44 4.50 6.20 11.60
N ILE A 45 4.19 7.20 12.42
CA ILE A 45 5.14 7.86 13.33
C ILE A 45 5.49 6.96 14.54
N LYS A 46 4.53 6.19 15.07
CA LYS A 46 4.77 5.27 16.21
C LYS A 46 5.57 4.01 15.84
N HIS A 47 5.45 3.51 14.60
CA HIS A 47 6.21 2.33 14.15
C HIS A 47 7.60 2.67 13.55
N PHE A 48 7.85 3.91 13.13
CA PHE A 48 9.16 4.31 12.61
C PHE A 48 10.24 4.45 13.70
N HIS A 49 9.86 4.67 14.96
CA HIS A 49 10.81 4.82 16.05
C HIS A 49 11.42 3.50 16.55
N GLN A 50 10.83 2.33 16.29
CA GLN A 50 11.24 1.09 16.96
C GLN A 50 11.92 0.03 16.08
N GLU A 51 11.78 0.03 14.75
CA GLU A 51 12.22 -1.14 13.96
C GLU A 51 13.27 -0.88 12.86
N LYS A 52 13.54 0.36 12.42
CA LYS A 52 14.31 0.55 11.16
C LYS A 52 15.67 1.24 11.21
N GLY A 53 16.07 1.89 12.31
CA GLY A 53 17.44 2.47 12.40
C GLY A 53 17.83 3.39 11.23
N GLU A 54 16.87 4.06 10.59
CA GLU A 54 17.09 5.03 9.51
C GLU A 54 16.64 6.44 9.96
N THR A 55 17.39 7.44 9.52
CA THR A 55 17.40 8.85 9.95
C THR A 55 16.03 9.55 9.88
N LEU A 56 15.75 10.39 10.89
CA LEU A 56 14.50 11.16 11.09
C LEU A 56 14.00 11.88 9.82
N GLU A 57 14.93 12.34 8.98
CA GLU A 57 14.66 13.13 7.77
C GLU A 57 13.95 12.36 6.64
N ASN A 58 14.13 11.04 6.57
CA ASN A 58 13.45 10.20 5.57
C ASN A 58 12.01 9.86 5.97
N ALA A 59 11.69 9.88 7.27
CA ALA A 59 10.38 9.55 7.79
C ALA A 59 9.35 10.66 7.50
N GLU A 60 9.75 11.93 7.60
CA GLU A 60 8.90 13.08 7.24
C GLU A 60 8.57 13.09 5.75
N LYS A 61 9.59 12.89 4.89
CA LYS A 61 9.38 12.79 3.43
C LYS A 61 8.47 11.62 3.06
N LEU A 62 8.48 10.52 3.81
CA LEU A 62 7.59 9.38 3.57
C LEU A 62 6.17 9.60 4.10
N ALA A 63 6.01 10.41 5.16
CA ALA A 63 4.72 10.78 5.74
C ALA A 63 3.96 11.82 4.91
N GLU A 64 4.70 12.67 4.18
CA GLU A 64 4.14 13.60 3.18
C GLU A 64 3.78 12.92 1.86
N LYS A 65 4.43 11.80 1.52
CA LYS A 65 4.09 11.05 0.29
C LYS A 65 2.63 10.63 0.31
N ASN A 66 1.92 11.06 -0.73
CA ASN A 66 0.54 10.64 -0.96
C ASN A 66 0.49 9.13 -1.16
N VAL A 67 -0.66 8.53 -0.83
CA VAL A 67 -0.93 7.09 -0.94
C VAL A 67 -0.60 6.57 -2.34
N GLY A 68 -0.95 7.33 -3.39
CA GLY A 68 -0.65 6.98 -4.77
C GLY A 68 0.85 6.81 -5.04
N THR A 69 1.70 7.70 -4.51
CA THR A 69 3.16 7.61 -4.65
C THR A 69 3.70 6.35 -3.98
N ARG A 70 3.17 5.99 -2.80
CA ARG A 70 3.58 4.78 -2.06
C ARG A 70 3.19 3.51 -2.79
N VAL A 71 1.97 3.45 -3.34
CA VAL A 71 1.49 2.32 -4.16
C VAL A 71 2.33 2.19 -5.44
N ALA A 72 2.59 3.30 -6.13
CA ALA A 72 3.39 3.31 -7.36
C ALA A 72 4.85 2.86 -7.12
N GLU A 73 5.48 3.30 -6.03
CA GLU A 73 6.86 2.92 -5.70
C GLU A 73 6.96 1.43 -5.35
N GLY A 74 6.05 0.91 -4.52
CA GLY A 74 6.03 -0.51 -4.14
C GLY A 74 5.70 -1.44 -5.30
N PHE A 75 4.68 -1.09 -6.09
CA PHE A 75 4.33 -1.84 -7.28
C PHE A 75 5.44 -1.79 -8.33
N GLY A 76 5.95 -0.59 -8.66
CA GLY A 76 7.00 -0.38 -9.64
C GLY A 76 8.31 -1.11 -9.30
N ARG A 77 8.75 -1.10 -8.03
CA ARG A 77 9.91 -1.90 -7.59
C ARG A 77 9.70 -3.39 -7.81
N THR A 78 8.50 -3.89 -7.52
CA THR A 78 8.17 -5.31 -7.70
C THR A 78 8.12 -5.67 -9.18
N SER A 79 7.41 -4.89 -10.00
CA SER A 79 7.33 -5.09 -11.45
C SER A 79 8.70 -4.98 -12.13
N ALA A 80 9.54 -4.04 -11.70
CA ALA A 80 10.91 -3.93 -12.20
C ALA A 80 11.73 -5.17 -11.83
N LYS A 81 11.66 -5.64 -10.58
CA LYS A 81 12.39 -6.82 -10.11
C LYS A 81 11.94 -8.09 -10.83
N ILE A 82 10.64 -8.28 -10.99
CA ILE A 82 10.06 -9.42 -11.72
C ILE A 82 10.36 -9.31 -13.22
N GLY A 83 10.27 -8.11 -13.79
CA GLY A 83 10.61 -7.84 -15.18
C GLY A 83 12.07 -8.15 -15.49
N ILE A 84 13.02 -7.72 -14.66
CA ILE A 84 14.44 -8.04 -14.79
C ILE A 84 14.71 -9.54 -14.62
N LEU A 85 13.94 -10.24 -13.78
CA LEU A 85 14.10 -11.69 -13.56
C LEU A 85 13.58 -12.54 -14.74
N ILE A 86 12.56 -12.05 -15.46
CA ILE A 86 11.90 -12.79 -16.55
C ILE A 86 12.44 -12.38 -17.94
N ALA A 87 13.08 -11.21 -18.06
CA ALA A 87 13.67 -10.69 -19.29
C ALA A 87 14.94 -11.44 -19.74
#